data_AF-A0A8J8MUN5-F1
#
_entry.id   AF-A0A8J8MUN5-F1
#
_cell.length_a   1.000
_cell.length_b   1.000
_cell.length_c   1.000
_cell.angle_alpha   90.00
_cell.angle_beta   90.00
_cell.angle_gamma   90.00
#
_symmetry.space_group_name_H-M   'P 1'
#
loop_
_entity.id
_entity.type
_entity.pdbx_description
1 polymer ?
#
loop_
_entity_poly.entity_id
_entity_poly.type
_entity_poly.pdbx_seq_one_letter_code
_entity_poly.pdbx_strand_id
1 'polypeptide(L)'
;MAQDAATPAAPQMTMDDAYAAAQNQLGVLEYCQTKADVGDEVIQTQTKLLGMIPTPDDTTEALAAYEKGKDGTVASMGNEVSLADVASSRSTDEGALCQQMAQLVTQAASQIPPG
;
A
#
# COMPACT_ATOMS: atom_id res chain seq x y z
N MET A 1 37.51 25.54 6.69
CA MET A 1 37.09 24.32 7.40
C MET A 1 35.75 24.60 8.06
N ALA A 2 34.87 23.60 8.11
CA ALA A 2 33.50 23.58 8.66
C ALA A 2 32.35 23.77 7.65
N GLN A 3 32.00 22.67 6.99
CA GLN A 3 30.64 22.35 6.57
C GLN A 3 30.38 20.92 7.04
N ASP A 4 29.79 20.77 8.22
CA ASP A 4 29.24 19.49 8.69
C ASP A 4 27.91 19.80 9.38
N ALA A 5 26.88 19.94 8.55
CA ALA A 5 25.50 19.96 8.98
C ALA A 5 24.85 18.73 8.34
N ALA A 6 24.91 17.61 9.06
CA ALA A 6 24.17 16.41 8.74
C ALA A 6 22.68 16.77 8.64
N THR A 7 22.18 16.84 7.41
CA THR A 7 20.74 16.87 7.13
C THR A 7 20.19 15.50 7.58
N PRO A 8 19.10 15.41 8.35
CA PRO A 8 18.51 14.11 8.65
C PRO A 8 18.16 13.43 7.32
N ALA A 9 18.79 12.30 7.02
CA ALA A 9 18.38 11.47 5.90
C ALA A 9 16.91 11.11 6.14
N ALA A 10 16.03 11.51 5.22
CA ALA A 10 14.66 10.99 5.21
C ALA A 10 14.75 9.45 5.26
N PRO A 11 13.89 8.76 6.03
CA PRO A 11 13.90 7.31 6.07
C PRO A 11 13.82 6.79 4.64
N GLN A 12 14.91 6.17 4.19
CA GLN A 12 14.96 5.55 2.88
C GLN A 12 14.07 4.32 2.99
N MET A 13 12.91 4.33 2.33
CA MET A 13 12.07 3.14 2.23
C MET A 13 12.93 2.01 1.70
N THR A 14 13.09 0.95 2.49
CA THR A 14 13.84 -0.22 2.05
C THR A 14 13.03 -0.98 0.99
N MET A 15 13.70 -1.82 0.22
CA MET A 15 13.01 -2.67 -0.77
C MET A 15 11.99 -3.58 -0.06
N ASP A 16 12.34 -4.09 1.12
CA ASP A 16 11.51 -4.95 1.95
C ASP A 16 10.27 -4.20 2.45
N ASP A 17 10.43 -2.95 2.91
CA ASP A 17 9.32 -2.08 3.30
C ASP A 17 8.39 -1.79 2.11
N ALA A 18 8.95 -1.58 0.92
CA ALA A 18 8.17 -1.35 -0.29
C ALA A 18 7.37 -2.59 -0.69
N TYR A 19 7.98 -3.78 -0.62
CA TYR A 19 7.32 -5.05 -0.90
C TYR A 19 6.22 -5.34 0.12
N ALA A 20 6.49 -5.14 1.41
CA ALA A 20 5.51 -5.32 2.48
C ALA A 20 4.33 -4.34 2.37
N ALA A 21 4.60 -3.06 2.06
CA ALA A 21 3.55 -2.08 1.82
C ALA A 21 2.70 -2.42 0.58
N ALA A 22 3.31 -2.89 -0.49
CA ALA A 22 2.59 -3.31 -1.70
C ALA A 22 1.73 -4.57 -1.45
N GLN A 23 2.22 -5.52 -0.65
CA GLN A 23 1.46 -6.68 -0.19
C GLN A 23 0.29 -6.27 0.70
N ASN A 24 0.50 -5.37 1.67
CA ASN A 24 -0.59 -4.81 2.45
C ASN A 24 -1.63 -4.13 1.57
N GLN A 25 -1.20 -3.27 0.64
CA GLN A 25 -2.09 -2.58 -0.29
C GLN A 25 -2.92 -3.57 -1.11
N LEU A 26 -2.35 -4.70 -1.56
CA LEU A 26 -3.08 -5.77 -2.23
C LEU A 26 -4.18 -6.37 -1.32
N GLY A 27 -3.84 -6.70 -0.07
CA GLY A 27 -4.81 -7.22 0.90
C GLY A 27 -5.94 -6.22 1.18
N VAL A 28 -5.61 -4.93 1.32
CA VAL A 28 -6.60 -3.86 1.51
C VAL A 28 -7.54 -3.74 0.31
N LEU A 29 -7.03 -3.85 -0.91
CA LEU A 29 -7.86 -3.81 -2.11
C LEU A 29 -8.79 -5.03 -2.19
N GLU A 30 -8.34 -6.21 -1.78
CA GLU A 30 -9.19 -7.39 -1.66
C GLU A 30 -10.31 -7.19 -0.62
N TYR A 31 -9.98 -6.62 0.54
CA TYR A 31 -11.00 -6.22 1.52
C TYR A 31 -12.01 -5.26 0.90
N CYS A 32 -11.50 -4.23 0.20
CA CYS A 32 -12.30 -3.22 -0.46
C CYS A 32 -13.19 -3.77 -1.59
N GLN A 33 -12.77 -4.83 -2.29
CA GLN A 33 -13.60 -5.53 -3.27
C GLN A 33 -14.89 -6.05 -2.63
N THR A 34 -14.83 -6.51 -1.37
CA THR A 34 -16.01 -6.97 -0.64
C THR A 34 -16.91 -5.84 -0.09
N LYS A 35 -16.38 -4.61 0.00
CA LYS A 35 -17.03 -3.47 0.68
C LYS A 35 -17.54 -2.37 -0.25
N ALA A 36 -16.93 -2.18 -1.41
CA ALA A 36 -17.03 -0.90 -2.14
C ALA A 36 -17.07 -1.01 -3.68
N ASP A 37 -17.36 -2.20 -4.22
CA ASP A 37 -17.33 -2.48 -5.67
C ASP A 37 -15.98 -2.09 -6.32
N VAL A 38 -14.86 -2.38 -5.65
CA VAL A 38 -13.54 -2.27 -6.28
C VAL A 38 -13.40 -3.40 -7.30
N GLY A 39 -13.37 -3.04 -8.59
CA GLY A 39 -13.30 -3.99 -9.69
C GLY A 39 -12.02 -4.83 -9.70
N ASP A 40 -12.12 -6.06 -10.22
CA ASP A 40 -10.99 -7.00 -10.34
C ASP A 40 -9.77 -6.43 -11.08
N GLU A 41 -9.97 -5.46 -11.97
CA GLU A 41 -8.87 -4.81 -12.69
C GLU A 41 -7.87 -4.14 -11.74
N VAL A 42 -8.35 -3.62 -10.60
CA VAL A 42 -7.55 -2.91 -9.62
C VAL A 42 -6.63 -3.89 -8.88
N ILE A 43 -7.17 -5.06 -8.53
CA ILE A 43 -6.38 -6.16 -7.94
C ILE A 43 -5.32 -6.62 -8.91
N GLN A 44 -5.71 -6.90 -10.17
CA GLN A 44 -4.75 -7.33 -11.20
C GLN A 44 -3.65 -6.29 -11.44
N THR A 45 -4.01 -5.01 -11.39
CA THR A 45 -3.08 -3.89 -11.54
C THR A 45 -2.10 -3.83 -10.37
N GLN A 46 -2.59 -3.96 -9.13
CA GLN A 46 -1.74 -4.04 -7.95
C GLN A 46 -0.82 -5.27 -7.98
N THR A 47 -1.30 -6.42 -8.45
CA THR A 47 -0.48 -7.62 -8.62
C THR A 47 0.63 -7.41 -9.64
N LYS A 48 0.35 -6.72 -10.75
CA LYS A 48 1.38 -6.35 -11.75
C LYS A 48 2.43 -5.44 -11.14
N LEU A 49 2.01 -4.39 -10.43
CA LEU A 49 2.89 -3.47 -9.71
C LEU A 49 3.77 -4.21 -8.70
N LEU A 50 3.18 -5.12 -7.92
CA LEU A 50 3.91 -5.96 -6.97
C LEU A 50 4.96 -6.84 -7.66
N GLY A 51 4.64 -7.41 -8.83
CA GLY A 51 5.58 -8.20 -9.61
C GLY A 51 6.76 -7.41 -10.18
N MET A 52 6.72 -6.07 -10.17
CA MET A 52 7.85 -5.21 -10.51
C MET A 52 8.77 -4.95 -9.32
N ILE A 53 8.29 -5.18 -8.10
CA ILE A 53 9.09 -5.04 -6.88
C ILE A 53 9.87 -6.35 -6.69
N PRO A 54 11.20 -6.31 -6.55
CA PRO A 54 11.99 -7.48 -6.23
C PRO A 54 11.46 -8.13 -4.96
N THR A 55 11.16 -9.43 -5.03
CA THR A 55 10.74 -10.19 -3.85
C THR A 55 11.93 -10.33 -2.90
N PRO A 56 11.81 -9.92 -1.64
CA PRO A 56 12.85 -10.10 -0.64
C PRO A 56 12.99 -11.57 -0.25
N ASP A 57 14.16 -11.95 0.29
CA ASP A 57 14.40 -13.31 0.79
C ASP A 57 13.49 -13.67 1.99
N ASP A 58 13.17 -12.68 2.84
CA ASP A 58 12.22 -12.83 3.94
C ASP A 58 10.91 -12.12 3.62
N THR A 59 9.85 -12.90 3.45
CA THR A 59 8.50 -12.38 3.16
C THR A 59 7.58 -12.39 4.38
N THR A 60 8.10 -12.66 5.58
CA THR A 60 7.28 -12.85 6.79
C THR A 60 6.50 -11.58 7.14
N GLU A 61 7.18 -10.43 7.17
CA GLU A 61 6.53 -9.15 7.45
C GLU A 61 5.56 -8.77 6.33
N ALA A 62 5.91 -9.06 5.07
CA ALA A 62 5.06 -8.77 3.93
C ALA A 62 3.78 -9.60 3.92
N LEU A 63 3.84 -10.87 4.33
CA LEU A 63 2.67 -11.74 4.49
C LEU A 63 1.79 -11.28 5.66
N ALA A 64 2.39 -10.92 6.80
CA ALA A 64 1.65 -10.36 7.93
C ALA A 64 0.96 -9.04 7.54
N ALA A 65 1.62 -8.21 6.74
CA ALA A 65 1.06 -6.97 6.22
C ALA A 65 -0.08 -7.24 5.23
N TYR A 66 0.04 -8.24 4.34
CA TYR A 66 -1.05 -8.70 3.47
C TYR A 66 -2.28 -9.15 4.28
N GLU A 67 -2.10 -9.99 5.30
CA GLU A 67 -3.20 -10.45 6.15
C GLU A 67 -3.89 -9.29 6.88
N LYS A 68 -3.12 -8.35 7.44
CA LYS A 68 -3.67 -7.11 8.04
C LYS A 68 -4.46 -6.30 7.00
N GLY A 69 -3.96 -6.24 5.78
CA GLY A 69 -4.65 -5.58 4.67
C GLY A 69 -6.03 -6.17 4.41
N LYS A 70 -6.12 -7.50 4.37
CA LYS A 70 -7.40 -8.22 4.18
C LYS A 70 -8.39 -8.01 5.31
N ASP A 71 -7.92 -7.67 6.51
CA ASP A 71 -8.77 -7.28 7.64
C ASP A 71 -9.22 -5.80 7.56
N GLY A 72 -8.79 -5.08 6.52
CA GLY A 72 -9.06 -3.65 6.34
C GLY A 72 -8.09 -2.74 7.08
N THR A 73 -6.89 -3.22 7.39
CA THR A 73 -5.84 -2.42 8.07
C THR A 73 -4.71 -2.09 7.12
N VAL A 74 -4.43 -0.80 6.95
CA VAL A 74 -3.27 -0.31 6.20
C VAL A 74 -2.05 -0.38 7.12
N ALA A 75 -1.12 -1.27 6.79
CA ALA A 75 0.16 -1.44 7.46
C ALA A 75 1.27 -0.95 6.52
N SER A 76 1.90 0.18 6.84
CA SER A 76 2.96 0.78 6.04
C SER A 76 4.03 1.39 6.95
N MET A 77 5.30 1.07 6.69
CA MET A 77 6.46 1.65 7.39
C MET A 77 6.33 1.58 8.93
N GLY A 78 5.91 0.42 9.46
CA GLY A 78 5.72 0.20 10.90
C GLY A 78 4.54 0.93 11.53
N ASN A 79 3.69 1.60 10.74
CA ASN A 79 2.44 2.21 11.19
C ASN A 79 1.27 1.36 10.71
N GLU A 80 0.31 1.15 11.60
CA GLU A 80 -0.90 0.39 11.34
C GLU A 80 -2.10 1.28 11.61
N VAL A 81 -2.98 1.41 10.62
CA VAL A 81 -4.21 2.18 10.78
C VAL A 81 -5.34 1.43 10.10
N SER A 82 -6.45 1.23 10.82
CA SER A 82 -7.62 0.61 10.22
C SER A 82 -8.31 1.56 9.24
N LEU A 83 -8.89 1.03 8.17
CA LEU A 83 -9.71 1.82 7.24
C LEU A 83 -10.86 2.51 7.97
N ALA A 84 -11.43 1.88 8.99
CA ALA A 84 -12.49 2.44 9.83
C ALA A 84 -12.01 3.68 10.62
N ASP A 85 -10.80 3.63 11.19
CA ASP A 85 -10.18 4.76 11.89
C ASP A 85 -9.88 5.90 10.91
N VAL A 86 -9.33 5.59 9.73
CA VAL A 86 -9.08 6.60 8.69
C VAL A 86 -10.40 7.22 8.23
N ALA A 87 -11.44 6.41 8.03
CA ALA A 87 -12.76 6.85 7.59
C ALA A 87 -13.36 7.81 8.60
N SER A 88 -13.37 7.40 9.87
CA SER A 88 -13.83 8.22 11.00
C SER A 88 -13.03 9.52 11.12
N SER A 89 -11.70 9.44 11.04
CA SER A 89 -10.83 10.62 11.13
C SER A 89 -11.00 11.60 9.97
N ARG A 90 -11.40 11.12 8.79
CA ARG A 90 -11.59 11.93 7.59
C ARG A 90 -13.07 12.30 7.36
N SER A 91 -13.96 11.97 8.30
CA SER A 91 -15.41 12.15 8.15
C SER A 91 -15.93 11.58 6.82
N THR A 92 -15.47 10.37 6.48
CA THR A 92 -15.84 9.62 5.29
C THR A 92 -16.14 8.17 5.66
N ASP A 93 -16.44 7.33 4.67
CA ASP A 93 -16.76 5.93 4.87
C ASP A 93 -15.68 5.04 4.24
N GLU A 94 -15.56 3.80 4.74
CA GLU A 94 -14.60 2.81 4.22
C GLU A 94 -14.73 2.63 2.70
N GLY A 95 -15.96 2.64 2.18
CA GLY A 95 -16.19 2.50 0.75
C GLY A 95 -15.61 3.65 -0.09
N ALA A 96 -15.72 4.88 0.39
CA ALA A 96 -15.14 6.05 -0.26
C ALA A 96 -13.61 6.05 -0.18
N LEU A 97 -13.03 5.54 0.91
CA LEU A 97 -11.59 5.32 1.01
C LEU A 97 -11.11 4.24 0.04
N CYS A 98 -11.83 3.13 -0.04
CA CYS A 98 -11.56 2.03 -0.95
C CYS A 98 -11.54 2.49 -2.42
N GLN A 99 -12.51 3.30 -2.82
CA GLN A 99 -12.53 3.88 -4.16
C GLN A 99 -11.34 4.81 -4.42
N GLN A 100 -10.96 5.63 -3.45
CA GLN A 100 -9.76 6.47 -3.56
C GLN A 100 -8.50 5.63 -3.73
N MET A 101 -8.35 4.55 -2.95
CA MET A 101 -7.22 3.63 -3.09
C MET A 101 -7.18 2.96 -4.46
N ALA A 102 -8.33 2.50 -4.95
CA ALA A 102 -8.44 1.93 -6.29
C ALA A 102 -8.03 2.91 -7.39
N GLN A 103 -8.44 4.18 -7.28
CA GLN A 103 -8.01 5.23 -8.19
C GLN A 103 -6.51 5.51 -8.10
N LEU A 104 -5.92 5.49 -6.91
CA LEU A 104 -4.48 5.66 -6.73
C LEU A 104 -3.69 4.54 -7.40
N VAL A 105 -4.13 3.29 -7.26
CA VAL A 105 -3.51 2.13 -7.93
C VAL A 105 -3.60 2.25 -9.44
N THR A 106 -4.76 2.67 -9.95
CA THR A 106 -4.97 2.91 -11.39
C THR A 106 -4.06 4.02 -11.91
N GLN A 107 -3.88 5.10 -11.13
CA GLN A 107 -2.95 6.18 -11.46
C GLN A 107 -1.48 5.78 -11.33
N ALA A 108 -1.14 4.90 -10.39
CA ALA A 108 0.21 4.35 -10.30
C ALA A 108 0.52 3.50 -11.55
N ALA A 109 -0.46 2.74 -12.02
CA ALA A 109 -0.34 1.92 -13.21
C ALA A 109 -0.18 2.72 -14.50
N SER A 110 -0.88 3.85 -14.64
CA SER A 110 -0.72 4.73 -15.81
C SER A 110 0.64 5.43 -15.86
N GLN A 111 1.35 5.49 -14.73
CA GLN A 111 2.71 6.01 -14.64
C GLN A 111 3.79 4.94 -14.90
N ILE A 112 3.42 3.66 -15.01
CA ILE A 112 4.35 2.63 -15.47
C ILE A 112 4.60 2.88 -16.96
N PRO A 113 5.84 3.15 -17.39
CA PRO A 113 6.13 3.33 -18.80
C PRO A 113 5.77 2.05 -19.58
N PRO A 114 5.27 2.15 -20.83
CA PRO A 114 5.08 0.97 -21.66
C PRO A 114 6.46 0.33 -21.88
N GLY A 115 6.63 -0.88 -21.34
CA GLY A 115 7.82 -1.70 -21.54
C GLY A 115 7.98 -2.14 -22.98
#